data_AF-A0A8I1QJJ4-F1
#
_entry.id   AF-A0A8I1QJJ4-F1
#
_cell.length_a   1.000
_cell.length_b   1.000
_cell.length_c   1.000
_cell.angle_alpha   90.00
_cell.angle_beta   90.00
_cell.angle_gamma   90.00
#
_symmetry.space_group_name_H-M   'P 1'
#
loop_
_entity.id
_entity.type
_entity.pdbx_description
1 polymer ?
#
loop_
_entity_poly.entity_id
_entity_poly.type
_entity_poly.pdbx_seq_one_letter_code
_entity_poly.pdbx_strand_id
1 'polypeptide(L)'
;MTTLVPNDRNRTSTMTTYTLVSVGCPHCNGQFLENAKLVRPDGGAWCPHCEKLFTLDPANQAMRRTLAEAKAARRRRKDRLTELRSTWSDVPTPPKPPLMGDVLRALDALLLRLDGLTERKRG
;
A
#
# COMPACT_ATOMS: atom_id res chain seq x y z
N MET A 1 -29.67 -39.98 14.19
CA MET A 1 -28.20 -39.96 14.08
C MET A 1 -27.87 -39.49 12.67
N THR A 2 -27.49 -38.22 12.52
CA THR A 2 -27.23 -37.61 11.21
C THR A 2 -25.84 -36.99 11.29
N THR A 3 -24.86 -37.66 10.68
CA THR A 3 -23.47 -37.20 10.58
C THR A 3 -23.40 -36.08 9.54
N LEU A 4 -23.21 -34.85 10.01
CA LEU A 4 -22.90 -33.71 9.16
C LEU A 4 -21.45 -33.86 8.66
N VAL A 5 -21.31 -34.15 7.37
CA VAL A 5 -20.04 -34.07 6.64
C VAL A 5 -19.61 -32.59 6.62
N PRO A 6 -18.39 -32.24 7.10
CA PRO A 6 -17.89 -30.88 6.98
C PRO A 6 -17.71 -30.52 5.50
N ASN A 7 -18.42 -29.48 5.07
CA ASN A 7 -18.42 -28.95 3.72
C ASN A 7 -17.17 -28.06 3.54
N ASP A 8 -16.11 -28.63 2.95
CA ASP A 8 -14.86 -27.96 2.55
C ASP A 8 -15.07 -26.96 1.39
N ARG A 9 -15.96 -25.97 1.57
CA ARG A 9 -16.27 -24.95 0.54
C ARG A 9 -15.99 -23.51 0.94
N ASN A 10 -15.41 -23.27 2.11
CA ASN A 10 -14.96 -21.95 2.53
C ASN A 10 -13.45 -21.88 2.76
N ARG A 11 -12.66 -22.40 1.81
CA ARG A 11 -11.34 -21.81 1.57
C ARG A 11 -11.61 -20.48 0.87
N THR A 12 -11.91 -19.47 1.68
CA THR A 12 -11.67 -18.08 1.32
C THR A 12 -10.20 -18.04 0.90
N SER A 13 -9.95 -18.13 -0.40
CA SER A 13 -8.67 -17.83 -0.99
C SER A 13 -8.46 -16.36 -0.69
N THR A 14 -7.94 -16.06 0.50
CA THR A 14 -7.13 -14.87 0.73
C THR A 14 -6.10 -14.93 -0.37
N MET A 15 -6.38 -14.21 -1.47
CA MET A 15 -5.44 -13.96 -2.54
C MET A 15 -4.30 -13.21 -1.88
N THR A 16 -3.36 -13.96 -1.31
CA THR A 16 -2.13 -13.40 -0.80
C THR A 16 -1.45 -12.79 -2.01
N THR A 17 -1.44 -11.46 -2.10
CA THR A 17 -0.73 -10.71 -3.16
C THR A 17 0.79 -10.91 -3.12
N TYR A 18 1.26 -11.77 -2.22
CA TYR A 18 2.64 -12.11 -2.02
C TYR A 18 3.03 -13.26 -2.93
N THR A 19 4.06 -13.05 -3.74
CA THR A 19 4.73 -14.15 -4.45
C THR A 19 5.34 -15.09 -3.41
N LEU A 20 5.04 -16.38 -3.53
CA LEU A 20 5.58 -17.45 -2.68
C LEU A 20 6.75 -18.13 -3.38
N VAL A 21 7.69 -18.68 -2.60
CA VAL A 21 8.81 -19.49 -3.10
C VAL A 21 8.82 -20.81 -2.35
N SER A 22 9.05 -21.91 -3.06
CA SER A 22 9.30 -23.20 -2.44
C SER A 22 10.72 -23.27 -1.90
N VAL A 23 10.84 -23.59 -0.61
CA VAL A 23 12.11 -23.71 0.12
C VAL A 23 12.22 -25.11 0.69
N GLY A 24 13.34 -25.77 0.45
CA GLY A 24 13.69 -27.05 1.06
C GLY A 24 14.51 -26.85 2.33
N CYS A 25 14.15 -27.52 3.41
CA CYS A 25 14.96 -27.55 4.62
C CYS A 25 16.06 -28.63 4.52
N PRO A 26 17.34 -28.31 4.74
CA PRO A 26 18.43 -29.28 4.67
C PRO A 26 18.48 -30.24 5.87
N HIS A 27 17.75 -29.95 6.96
CA HIS A 27 17.79 -30.76 8.18
C HIS A 27 16.75 -31.88 8.20
N CYS A 28 15.56 -31.62 7.64
CA CYS A 28 14.45 -32.58 7.65
C CYS A 28 13.96 -32.95 6.24
N ASN A 29 14.61 -32.42 5.19
CA ASN A 29 14.22 -32.56 3.79
C ASN A 29 12.77 -32.16 3.47
N GLY A 30 12.11 -31.43 4.38
CA GLY A 30 10.77 -30.91 4.19
C GLY A 30 10.76 -29.74 3.22
N GLN A 31 9.72 -29.66 2.37
CA GLN A 31 9.48 -28.53 1.49
C GLN A 31 8.34 -27.67 2.02
N PHE A 32 8.51 -26.36 2.04
CA PHE A 32 7.50 -25.42 2.49
C PHE A 32 7.49 -24.16 1.61
N LEU A 33 6.40 -23.41 1.66
CA LEU A 33 6.24 -22.17 0.93
C LEU A 33 6.52 -20.99 1.85
N GLU A 34 7.40 -20.07 1.41
CA GLU A 34 7.73 -18.85 2.14
C GLU A 34 7.47 -17.61 1.27
N ASN A 35 7.20 -16.49 1.91
CA ASN A 35 7.03 -15.22 1.22
C ASN A 35 8.34 -14.76 0.58
N ALA A 36 8.35 -14.59 -0.74
CA ALA A 36 9.50 -14.12 -1.53
C ALA A 36 10.04 -12.75 -1.07
N LYS A 37 9.33 -12.03 -0.20
CA LYS A 37 9.80 -10.75 0.37
C LYS A 37 10.72 -10.96 1.57
N LEU A 38 10.54 -12.05 2.30
CA LEU A 38 11.29 -12.40 3.51
C LEU A 38 12.53 -13.23 3.19
N VAL A 39 12.48 -13.99 2.10
CA VAL A 39 13.60 -14.78 1.60
C VAL A 39 14.68 -13.85 1.02
N ARG A 40 15.89 -13.91 1.58
CA ARG A 40 17.08 -13.25 1.04
C ARG A 40 18.07 -14.31 0.55
N PRO A 41 18.79 -14.10 -0.57
CA PRO A 41 20.00 -14.86 -0.85
C PRO A 41 20.94 -14.74 0.37
N ASP A 42 21.45 -15.85 0.88
CA ASP A 42 22.27 -15.92 2.09
C ASP A 42 21.55 -15.55 3.41
N GLY A 43 20.23 -15.36 3.36
CA GLY A 43 19.40 -15.14 4.54
C GLY A 43 19.12 -16.44 5.30
N GLY A 44 18.79 -16.30 6.58
CA GLY A 44 18.24 -17.39 7.38
C GLY A 44 16.78 -17.66 7.03
N ALA A 45 16.40 -18.93 6.93
CA ALA A 45 15.02 -19.38 6.86
C ALA A 45 14.75 -20.34 8.02
N TRP A 46 13.55 -20.23 8.59
CA TRP A 46 13.09 -21.11 9.66
C TRP A 46 12.21 -22.20 9.08
N CYS A 47 12.52 -23.46 9.40
CA CYS A 47 11.72 -24.59 8.90
C CYS A 47 10.49 -24.83 9.80
N PRO A 48 9.26 -24.83 9.26
CA PRO A 48 8.05 -25.12 10.05
C PRO A 48 7.90 -26.57 10.48
N HIS A 49 8.69 -27.49 9.92
CA HIS A 49 8.61 -28.92 10.23
C HIS A 49 9.53 -29.36 11.37
N CYS A 50 10.75 -28.80 11.42
CA CYS A 50 11.76 -29.19 12.39
C CYS A 50 12.26 -28.02 13.24
N GLU A 51 11.70 -26.83 13.05
CA GLU A 51 11.95 -25.61 13.81
C GLU A 51 13.42 -25.13 13.80
N LYS A 52 14.23 -25.68 12.89
CA LYS A 52 15.63 -25.31 12.73
C LYS A 52 15.77 -24.09 11.83
N LEU A 53 16.60 -23.16 12.24
CA LEU A 53 17.09 -22.07 11.42
C LEU A 53 18.24 -22.56 10.55
N PHE A 54 18.17 -22.29 9.24
CA PHE A 54 19.22 -22.66 8.29
C PHE A 54 19.44 -21.53 7.28
N THR A 55 20.61 -21.52 6.65
CA THR A 55 20.93 -20.59 5.57
C THR A 55 20.35 -21.09 4.25
N LEU A 56 19.67 -20.20 3.53
CA LEU A 56 19.15 -20.50 2.20
C LEU A 56 20.30 -20.70 1.20
N ASP A 57 20.21 -21.76 0.40
CA ASP A 57 21.21 -22.07 -0.62
C ASP A 57 21.21 -21.03 -1.76
N PRO A 58 22.27 -20.23 -1.94
CA PRO A 58 22.37 -19.26 -3.03
C PRO A 58 22.56 -19.91 -4.41
N ALA A 59 22.87 -21.21 -4.49
CA ALA A 59 22.99 -21.92 -5.75
C ALA A 59 21.63 -22.39 -6.31
N ASN A 60 20.57 -22.41 -5.50
CA ASN A 60 19.24 -22.84 -5.94
C ASN A 60 18.66 -21.90 -7.02
N GLN A 61 18.78 -22.33 -8.28
CA GLN A 61 18.41 -21.53 -9.44
C GLN A 61 16.90 -21.26 -9.53
N ALA A 62 16.07 -22.23 -9.15
CA ALA A 62 14.61 -22.07 -9.16
C ALA A 62 14.17 -20.99 -8.16
N MET A 63 14.67 -21.06 -6.92
CA MET A 63 14.44 -20.04 -5.90
C MET A 63 14.87 -18.65 -6.39
N ARG A 64 16.06 -18.54 -6.99
CA ARG A 64 16.59 -17.27 -7.51
C ARG A 64 15.71 -16.66 -8.60
N ARG A 65 15.20 -17.47 -9.54
CA ARG A 65 14.27 -17.00 -10.58
C ARG A 65 13.00 -16.43 -9.97
N THR A 66 12.37 -17.16 -9.05
CA THR A 66 11.14 -16.70 -8.38
C THR A 66 11.38 -15.41 -7.56
N LEU A 67 12.52 -15.29 -6.86
CA LEU A 67 12.87 -14.06 -6.15
C LEU A 67 13.08 -12.87 -7.09
N ALA A 68 13.73 -13.09 -8.23
CA ALA A 68 13.94 -12.06 -9.24
C ALA A 68 12.61 -11.59 -9.85
N GLU A 69 11.72 -12.52 -10.20
CA GLU A 69 10.38 -12.23 -10.72
C GLU A 69 9.54 -11.48 -9.69
N ALA A 70 9.56 -11.91 -8.42
CA ALA A 70 8.86 -11.24 -7.33
C ALA A 70 9.38 -9.80 -7.13
N LYS A 71 10.71 -9.59 -7.21
CA LYS A 71 11.32 -8.26 -7.14
C LYS A 71 10.90 -7.38 -8.32
N ALA A 72 10.87 -7.93 -9.54
CA ALA A 72 10.43 -7.21 -10.74
C ALA A 72 8.93 -6.82 -10.65
N ALA A 73 8.08 -7.73 -10.19
CA ALA A 73 6.65 -7.45 -9.98
C ALA A 73 6.42 -6.33 -8.97
N ARG A 74 7.17 -6.32 -7.85
CA ARG A 74 7.13 -5.23 -6.86
C ARG A 74 7.56 -3.89 -7.43
N ARG A 75 8.60 -3.87 -8.27
CA ARG A 75 9.05 -2.66 -8.97
C ARG A 75 7.96 -2.13 -9.89
N ARG A 76 7.41 -2.95 -10.78
CA ARG A 76 6.30 -2.57 -11.67
C ARG A 76 5.10 -1.99 -10.91
N ARG A 77 4.75 -2.60 -9.77
CA ARG A 77 3.67 -2.08 -8.92
C ARG A 77 4.00 -0.71 -8.33
N LYS A 78 5.24 -0.51 -7.84
CA LYS A 78 5.69 0.78 -7.32
C LYS A 78 5.67 1.85 -8.41
N ASP A 79 6.13 1.51 -9.60
CA ASP A 79 6.19 2.44 -10.73
C ASP A 79 4.78 2.86 -11.13
N ARG A 80 3.85 1.90 -11.28
CA ARG A 80 2.43 2.17 -11.54
C ARG A 80 1.77 3.04 -10.46
N LEU A 81 2.07 2.79 -9.18
CA LEU A 81 1.55 3.62 -8.08
C LEU A 81 2.10 5.04 -8.13
N THR A 82 3.35 5.20 -8.57
CA THR A 82 4.00 6.50 -8.70
C THR A 82 3.35 7.29 -9.86
N GLU A 83 3.14 6.64 -10.99
CA GLU A 83 2.44 7.19 -12.16
C GLU A 83 1.02 7.64 -11.81
N LEU A 84 0.23 6.78 -11.17
CA LEU A 84 -1.12 7.13 -10.71
C LEU A 84 -1.11 8.34 -9.76
N ARG A 85 -0.13 8.40 -8.86
CA ARG A 85 0.02 9.52 -7.93
C ARG A 85 0.37 10.82 -8.66
N SER A 86 1.20 10.79 -9.70
CA SER A 86 1.45 11.98 -10.51
C SER A 86 0.18 12.48 -11.20
N THR A 87 -0.63 11.58 -11.77
CA THR A 87 -1.90 11.96 -12.42
C THR A 87 -2.89 12.65 -11.47
N TRP A 88 -2.87 12.30 -10.18
CA TRP A 88 -3.74 12.92 -9.18
C TRP A 88 -3.21 14.25 -8.65
N SER A 89 -1.91 14.47 -8.70
CA SER A 89 -1.30 15.75 -8.31
C SER A 89 -1.63 16.89 -9.28
N ASP A 90 -2.05 16.56 -10.50
CA ASP A 90 -2.44 17.53 -11.54
C ASP A 90 -3.88 18.05 -11.38
N VAL A 91 -4.61 17.61 -10.34
CA VAL A 91 -5.93 18.16 -10.02
C VAL A 91 -5.75 19.59 -9.50
N PRO A 92 -6.33 20.62 -10.16
CA PRO A 92 -6.24 22.00 -9.68
C PRO A 92 -6.78 22.07 -8.26
N THR A 93 -5.99 22.64 -7.34
CA THR A 93 -6.42 22.86 -5.96
C THR A 93 -7.77 23.57 -5.99
N PRO A 94 -8.82 23.02 -5.35
CA PRO A 94 -10.10 23.71 -5.28
C PRO A 94 -9.88 25.09 -4.64
N PRO A 95 -10.58 26.14 -5.10
CA PRO A 95 -10.45 27.47 -4.53
C PRO A 95 -10.67 27.38 -3.02
N LYS A 96 -9.74 27.93 -2.24
CA LYS A 96 -9.87 27.94 -0.77
C LYS A 96 -11.22 28.57 -0.42
N PRO A 97 -12.04 27.91 0.42
CA PRO A 97 -13.26 28.55 0.90
C PRO A 97 -12.88 29.82 1.65
N PRO A 98 -13.61 30.92 1.46
CA PRO A 98 -13.32 32.17 2.15
C PRO A 98 -13.35 31.92 3.66
N LEU A 99 -12.31 32.38 4.36
CA LEU A 99 -12.28 32.28 5.82
C LEU A 99 -13.25 33.31 6.39
N MET A 100 -13.79 33.06 7.59
CA MET A 100 -14.67 34.01 8.26
C MET A 100 -14.05 35.41 8.40
N GLY A 101 -12.72 35.49 8.57
CA GLY A 101 -12.00 36.76 8.60
C GLY A 101 -12.02 37.52 7.26
N ASP A 102 -12.06 36.81 6.13
CA ASP A 102 -12.19 37.44 4.80
C ASP A 102 -13.59 37.99 4.60
N VAL A 103 -14.61 37.28 5.10
CA VAL A 103 -16.01 37.73 5.09
C VAL A 103 -16.18 38.98 5.95
N LEU A 104 -15.61 38.99 7.16
CA LEU A 104 -15.69 40.15 8.07
C LEU A 104 -14.99 41.38 7.47
N ARG A 105 -13.78 41.21 6.89
CA ARG A 105 -13.08 42.30 6.18
C ARG A 105 -13.88 42.84 5.00
N ALA A 106 -14.53 41.96 4.23
CA ALA A 106 -15.39 42.39 3.12
C ALA A 106 -16.61 43.17 3.61
N LEU A 107 -17.16 42.80 4.77
CA LEU A 107 -18.28 43.49 5.41
C LEU A 107 -17.88 44.89 5.90
N ASP A 108 -16.74 45.01 6.57
CA ASP A 108 -16.21 46.29 7.05
C ASP A 108 -15.95 47.26 5.88
N ALA A 109 -15.37 46.76 4.80
CA ALA A 109 -15.15 47.56 3.59
C ALA A 109 -16.46 48.05 2.96
N LEU A 110 -17.53 47.26 3.05
CA LEU A 110 -18.87 47.60 2.57
C LEU A 110 -19.50 48.71 3.42
N LEU A 111 -19.40 48.59 4.75
CA LEU A 111 -19.90 49.59 5.70
C LEU A 111 -19.21 50.94 5.49
N LEU A 112 -17.88 50.96 5.38
CA LEU A 112 -17.11 52.18 5.10
C LEU A 112 -17.52 52.85 3.78
N ARG A 113 -17.88 52.04 2.77
CA ARG A 113 -18.31 52.54 1.46
C ARG A 113 -19.70 53.16 1.52
N LEU A 114 -20.59 52.58 2.33
CA LEU A 114 -21.93 53.12 2.60
C LEU A 114 -21.84 54.43 3.38
N ASP A 115 -21.00 54.51 4.41
CA ASP A 115 -20.80 55.74 5.19
C ASP A 115 -20.27 56.88 4.31
N GLY A 116 -19.32 56.57 3.42
CA GLY A 116 -18.83 57.55 2.45
C GLY A 116 -19.89 57.99 1.42
N LEU A 117 -20.93 57.20 1.16
CA LEU A 117 -22.06 57.61 0.30
C LEU A 117 -23.09 58.43 1.06
N THR A 118 -23.31 58.16 2.35
CA THR A 118 -24.23 58.94 3.17
C THR A 118 -23.70 60.33 3.48
N GLU A 119 -22.39 60.47 3.72
CA GLU A 119 -21.76 61.78 3.92
C GLU A 119 -21.83 62.65 2.65
N ARG A 120 -21.61 62.04 1.48
CA ARG A 120 -21.75 62.72 0.18
C ARG A 120 -23.17 63.14 -0.18
N LYS A 121 -24.19 62.56 0.47
CA LYS A 121 -25.60 62.90 0.26
C LYS A 121 -26.10 63.98 1.23
N ARG A 122 -25.34 64.28 2.29
CA ARG A 122 -25.68 65.29 3.31
C ARG A 122 -25.00 66.64 3.11
N GLY A 123 -23.90 66.70 2.35
CA GLY A 123 -23.29 67.95 1.86
C GLY A 123 -23.88 68.37 0.52
#